data_AF-A0A1T2L495-F1
#
_entry.id   AF-A0A1T2L495-F1
#
_cell.length_a   1.000
_cell.length_b   1.000
_cell.length_c   1.000
_cell.angle_alpha   90.00
_cell.angle_beta   90.00
_cell.angle_gamma   90.00
#
_symmetry.space_group_name_H-M   'P 1'
#
loop_
_entity.id
_entity.type
_entity.pdbx_description
1 polymer ?
#
loop_
_entity_poly.entity_id
_entity_poly.type
_entity_poly.pdbx_seq_one_letter_code
_entity_poly.pdbx_strand_id
1 'polypeptide(L)'
;MSDERETLIEFPCDFPIKAMGRDEGEFETLVVELVRKHAPDLGEGAVTTRPSKGGSFLSVTVTVRATSQQQLDNIYQSLTDCEQVLMSL
;
A
#
# COMPACT_ATOMS: atom_id res chain seq x y z
N MET A 1 -4.70 19.49 27.25
CA MET A 1 -4.35 18.15 26.76
C MET A 1 -5.07 17.98 25.43
N SER A 2 -4.43 18.43 24.35
CA SER A 2 -4.90 18.16 23.00
C SER A 2 -3.88 17.22 22.41
N ASP A 3 -4.26 15.95 22.24
CA ASP A 3 -3.44 14.96 21.55
C ASP A 3 -3.56 15.23 20.05
N GLU A 4 -3.04 16.39 19.65
CA GLU A 4 -2.78 16.76 18.28
C GLU A 4 -1.62 15.87 17.83
N ARG A 5 -1.93 14.65 17.40
CA ARG A 5 -1.08 13.93 16.46
C ARG A 5 -1.14 14.65 15.11
N GLU A 6 -0.75 15.92 15.11
CA GLU A 6 -0.21 16.62 13.96
C GLU A 6 1.14 15.97 13.65
N THR A 7 1.09 14.75 13.10
CA THR A 7 2.15 14.38 12.18
C THR A 7 2.02 15.39 11.04
N LEU A 8 2.80 16.47 11.08
CA LEU A 8 3.11 17.27 9.89
C LEU A 8 3.75 16.30 8.90
N ILE A 9 2.93 15.54 8.19
CA ILE A 9 3.38 14.78 7.04
C ILE A 9 3.67 15.85 6.00
N GLU A 10 4.94 16.20 5.87
CA GLU A 10 5.40 17.13 4.86
C GLU A 10 5.37 16.43 3.51
N PHE A 11 4.33 16.73 2.74
CA PHE A 11 4.21 16.24 1.38
C PHE A 11 5.08 17.07 0.42
N PRO A 12 5.73 16.45 -0.58
CA PRO A 12 5.68 15.02 -0.89
C PRO A 12 6.64 14.19 -0.03
N CYS A 13 6.18 13.04 0.47
CA CYS A 13 7.00 12.08 1.23
C CYS A 13 6.83 10.67 0.68
N ASP A 14 7.88 9.85 0.78
CA ASP A 14 7.81 8.44 0.40
C ASP A 14 7.22 7.62 1.58
N PHE A 15 6.05 7.03 1.37
CA PHE A 15 5.30 6.30 2.37
C PHE A 15 5.20 4.81 1.99
N PRO A 16 5.71 3.89 2.81
CA PRO A 16 5.58 2.46 2.57
C PRO A 16 4.19 1.97 2.98
N ILE A 17 3.40 1.51 2.00
CA ILE A 17 2.09 0.89 2.21
C ILE A 17 2.27 -0.62 2.14
N LYS A 18 1.87 -1.33 3.18
CA LYS A 18 1.96 -2.79 3.24
C LYS A 18 0.56 -3.40 3.10
N ALA A 19 0.34 -4.12 2.01
CA ALA A 19 -0.84 -4.97 1.82
C ALA A 19 -0.49 -6.43 2.13
N MET A 20 -1.39 -7.14 2.79
CA MET A 20 -1.31 -8.58 3.02
C MET A 20 -2.58 -9.23 2.47
N GLY A 21 -2.42 -10.26 1.67
CA GLY A 21 -3.51 -10.98 1.04
C GLY A 21 -3.14 -12.43 0.76
N ARG A 22 -4.00 -13.12 0.01
CA ARG A 22 -3.74 -14.51 -0.39
C ARG A 22 -2.67 -14.56 -1.48
N ASP A 23 -1.80 -15.55 -1.39
CA ASP A 23 -0.75 -15.79 -2.39
C ASP A 23 -1.31 -16.57 -3.59
N GLU A 24 -2.15 -15.90 -4.40
CA GLU A 24 -2.76 -16.48 -5.61
C GLU A 24 -1.96 -16.15 -6.89
N GLY A 25 -0.73 -15.65 -6.75
CA GLY A 25 0.17 -15.27 -7.85
C GLY A 25 -0.20 -13.97 -8.57
N GLU A 26 -1.48 -13.58 -8.58
CA GLU A 26 -1.95 -12.31 -9.17
C GLU A 26 -2.02 -11.16 -8.16
N PHE A 27 -1.84 -11.44 -6.87
CA PHE A 27 -1.99 -10.46 -5.80
C PHE A 27 -1.00 -9.30 -5.88
N GLU A 28 0.27 -9.58 -6.21
CA GLU A 28 1.29 -8.55 -6.43
C GLU A 28 0.84 -7.59 -7.54
N THR A 29 0.56 -8.11 -8.73
CA THR A 29 0.14 -7.34 -9.89
C THR A 29 -1.09 -6.48 -9.57
N LEU A 30 -2.07 -7.08 -8.89
CA LEU A 30 -3.30 -6.38 -8.51
C LEU A 30 -3.03 -5.21 -7.56
N VAL A 31 -2.25 -5.42 -6.49
CA VAL A 31 -1.88 -4.36 -5.55
C VAL A 31 -1.11 -3.25 -6.26
N VAL A 32 -0.16 -3.60 -7.13
CA VAL A 32 0.60 -2.64 -7.92
C VAL A 32 -0.30 -1.83 -8.84
N GLU A 33 -1.25 -2.46 -9.55
CA GLU A 33 -2.19 -1.75 -10.40
C GLU A 33 -3.10 -0.78 -9.61
N LEU A 34 -3.62 -1.22 -8.45
CA LEU A 34 -4.44 -0.37 -7.59
C LEU A 34 -3.66 0.84 -7.08
N VAL A 35 -2.43 0.62 -6.62
CA VAL A 35 -1.57 1.69 -6.12
C VAL A 35 -1.16 2.63 -7.26
N ARG A 36 -0.77 2.09 -8.42
CA ARG A 36 -0.32 2.86 -9.58
C ARG A 36 -1.40 3.79 -10.14
N LYS A 37 -2.69 3.46 -9.98
CA LYS A 37 -3.81 4.37 -10.32
C LYS A 37 -3.77 5.69 -9.54
N HIS A 38 -3.29 5.65 -8.30
CA HIS A 38 -3.19 6.82 -7.42
C HIS A 38 -1.78 7.37 -7.32
N ALA A 39 -0.76 6.57 -7.65
CA ALA A 39 0.66 6.93 -7.64
C ALA A 39 1.31 6.51 -8.97
N PRO A 40 1.11 7.26 -10.06
CA PRO A 40 1.69 6.93 -11.37
C PRO A 40 3.22 6.99 -11.37
N ASP A 41 3.81 7.78 -10.47
CA ASP A 41 5.26 7.88 -10.22
C ASP A 41 5.84 6.69 -9.45
N LEU A 42 5.09 5.59 -9.29
CA LEU A 42 5.58 4.37 -8.68
C LEU A 42 6.75 3.80 -9.50
N GLY A 43 7.96 3.85 -8.92
CA GLY A 43 9.16 3.32 -9.57
C GLY A 43 9.16 1.79 -9.64
N GLU A 44 9.84 1.23 -10.64
CA GLU A 44 9.91 -0.23 -10.91
C GLU A 44 10.58 -1.08 -9.81
N GLY A 45 11.05 -0.48 -8.71
CA GLY A 45 11.58 -1.18 -7.54
C GLY A 45 10.92 -0.77 -6.22
N ALA A 46 9.83 -0.01 -6.27
CA ALA A 46 9.12 0.44 -5.07
C ALA A 46 8.28 -0.66 -4.43
N VAL A 47 8.14 -1.81 -5.10
CA VAL A 47 7.31 -2.94 -4.69
C VAL A 47 8.23 -4.04 -4.20
N THR A 48 7.98 -4.52 -2.99
CA THR A 48 8.68 -5.67 -2.41
C THR A 48 7.64 -6.68 -1.97
N THR A 49 7.73 -7.90 -2.50
CA THR A 49 6.87 -8.99 -2.09
C THR A 49 7.61 -9.98 -1.20
N ARG A 50 6.91 -10.44 -0.18
CA ARG A 50 7.42 -11.39 0.80
C ARG A 50 6.38 -12.46 1.07
N PRO A 51 6.63 -13.71 0.66
CA PRO A 51 5.74 -14.81 0.99
C PRO A 51 5.77 -15.06 2.49
N SER A 52 4.61 -15.38 3.06
CA SER A 52 4.50 -15.77 4.46
C SER A 52 5.09 -17.17 4.67
N LYS A 53 5.60 -17.45 5.88
CA LYS A 53 6.20 -18.74 6.23
C LYS A 53 5.27 -19.95 6.02
N GLY A 54 3.96 -19.73 6.00
CA GLY A 54 2.96 -20.77 5.78
C GLY A 54 2.55 -20.98 4.31
N GLY A 55 3.03 -20.17 3.37
CA GLY A 55 2.69 -20.27 1.94
C GLY A 55 1.24 -19.95 1.57
N SER A 56 0.40 -19.53 2.52
CA SER A 56 -1.00 -19.17 2.24
C SER A 56 -1.22 -17.67 2.00
N PHE A 57 -0.25 -16.83 2.38
CA PHE A 57 -0.38 -15.37 2.33
C PHE A 57 0.85 -14.71 1.75
N LEU A 58 0.64 -13.62 1.02
CA LEU A 58 1.68 -12.77 0.45
C LEU A 58 1.62 -11.38 1.11
N SER A 59 2.76 -10.88 1.57
CA SER A 59 2.92 -9.50 2.00
C SER A 59 3.54 -8.70 0.87
N VAL A 60 2.83 -7.70 0.37
CA VAL A 60 3.29 -6.76 -0.65
C VAL A 60 3.53 -5.42 0.03
N THR A 61 4.74 -4.88 -0.05
CA THR A 61 5.07 -3.54 0.44
C THR A 61 5.34 -2.65 -0.75
N VAL A 62 4.58 -1.58 -0.87
CA VAL A 62 4.65 -0.62 -1.96
C VAL A 62 5.01 0.75 -1.40
N THR A 63 6.17 1.27 -1.77
CA THR A 63 6.60 2.61 -1.39
C THR A 63 6.04 3.62 -2.39
N VAL A 64 5.08 4.43 -1.95
CA VAL A 64 4.46 5.45 -2.79
C VAL A 64 4.95 6.83 -2.41
N ARG A 65 5.10 7.72 -3.39
CA ARG A 65 5.27 9.14 -3.12
C ARG A 65 3.91 9.75 -2.80
N ALA A 66 3.60 9.84 -1.51
CA ALA A 66 2.42 10.53 -1.04
C ALA A 66 2.58 12.02 -1.26
N THR A 67 1.64 12.62 -1.99
CA THR A 67 1.57 14.08 -2.23
C THR A 67 0.48 14.74 -1.39
N SER A 68 -0.43 13.94 -0.84
CA SER A 68 -1.50 14.38 0.05
C SER A 68 -2.04 13.22 0.88
N GLN A 69 -2.67 13.53 2.00
CA GLN A 69 -3.35 12.54 2.82
C GLN A 69 -4.53 11.88 2.08
N GLN A 70 -5.24 12.63 1.25
CA GLN A 70 -6.33 12.11 0.41
C GLN A 70 -5.84 11.02 -0.55
N GLN A 71 -4.64 11.18 -1.14
CA GLN A 71 -4.06 10.17 -2.03
C GLN A 71 -3.81 8.86 -1.27
N LEU A 72 -3.25 8.94 -0.06
CA LEU A 72 -3.03 7.75 0.79
C LEU A 72 -4.36 7.08 1.14
N ASP A 73 -5.35 7.86 1.58
CA ASP A 73 -6.68 7.37 1.95
C ASP A 73 -7.35 6.64 0.78
N ASN A 74 -7.27 7.20 -0.44
CA ASN A 74 -7.78 6.56 -1.65
C ASN A 74 -7.07 5.23 -1.96
N ILE A 75 -5.76 5.13 -1.70
CA ILE A 75 -4.99 3.89 -1.87
C ILE A 75 -5.45 2.86 -0.85
N TYR A 76 -5.51 3.22 0.44
CA TYR A 76 -5.98 2.32 1.51
C TYR A 76 -7.41 1.85 1.26
N GLN A 77 -8.29 2.74 0.82
CA GLN A 77 -9.66 2.41 0.45
C GLN A 77 -9.69 1.44 -0.73
N SER A 78 -8.90 1.69 -1.79
CA SER A 78 -8.84 0.80 -2.96
C SER A 78 -8.29 -0.59 -2.62
N LEU A 79 -7.31 -0.65 -1.72
CA LEU A 79 -6.78 -1.91 -1.20
C LEU A 79 -7.84 -2.63 -0.35
N THR A 80 -8.52 -1.91 0.55
CA THR A 80 -9.55 -2.49 1.43
C THR A 80 -10.79 -2.95 0.66
N ASP A 81 -11.13 -2.28 -0.43
CA ASP A 81 -12.23 -2.66 -1.33
C ASP A 81 -11.91 -3.94 -2.11
N CYS A 82 -10.63 -4.29 -2.23
CA CYS A 82 -10.22 -5.53 -2.86
C CYS A 82 -10.40 -6.72 -1.91
N GLU A 83 -11.29 -7.65 -2.27
CA GLU A 83 -11.58 -8.87 -1.51
C GLU A 83 -10.35 -9.77 -1.27
N GLN A 84 -9.31 -9.65 -2.11
CA GLN A 84 -8.06 -10.40 -1.96
C GLN A 84 -7.15 -9.82 -0.86
N VAL A 85 -7.30 -8.53 -0.53
CA VAL A 85 -6.54 -7.87 0.53
C VAL A 85 -7.24 -8.14 1.86
N LEU A 86 -6.52 -8.83 2.74
CA LEU A 86 -7.01 -9.15 4.07
C LEU A 86 -6.64 -8.07 5.08
N MET A 87 -5.54 -7.36 4.83
CA MET A 87 -5.04 -6.32 5.73
C MET A 87 -4.15 -5.33 4.98
N SER A 88 -4.30 -4.04 5.27
CA SER A 88 -3.38 -2.97 4.84
C SER A 88 -2.84 -2.21 6.07
N LEU A 89 -1.55 -1.88 6.06
CA LEU A 89 -0.84 -1.06 7.06
C LEU A 89 -0.02 0.03 6.38
#